data_AF-A0A016VUL9-F1
#
_entry.id   AF-A0A016VUL9-F1
#
_cell.length_a   1.000
_cell.length_b   1.000
_cell.length_c   1.000
_cell.angle_alpha   90.00
_cell.angle_beta   90.00
_cell.angle_gamma   90.00
#
_symmetry.space_group_name_H-M   'P 1'
#
loop_
_entity.id
_entity.type
_entity.pdbx_description
1 polymer ?
#
loop_
_entity_poly.entity_id
_entity_poly.type
_entity_poly.pdbx_seq_one_letter_code
_entity_poly.pdbx_strand_id
1 'polypeptide(L)'
;MARNSRELFKQICEERGVTHMRTPPYHPQSNGQAERFVDILKRGIKNLKGEGSPTHRPNRDCLDAVLLAPDAALQAKSPAEVFLGRRLQTRLSMLVPAQVQQEPGFAADHRKQVEAQFNRRHGARCREFSSETKRW
;
A
#
# COMPACT_ATOMS: atom_id res chain seq x y z
N MET A 1 -11.03 -17.05 39.97
CA MET A 1 -11.52 -17.85 38.81
C MET A 1 -10.80 -17.36 37.55
N ALA A 2 -9.72 -18.02 37.13
CA ALA A 2 -9.05 -17.68 35.87
C ALA A 2 -9.98 -18.09 34.71
N ARG A 3 -10.49 -17.11 33.95
CA ARG A 3 -11.24 -17.39 32.73
C ARG A 3 -10.29 -18.10 31.76
N ASN A 4 -10.66 -19.31 31.36
CA ASN A 4 -9.87 -20.13 30.47
C ASN A 4 -9.81 -19.46 29.09
N SER A 5 -8.60 -19.02 28.68
CA SER A 5 -8.40 -18.08 27.56
C SER A 5 -8.80 -18.66 26.21
N ARG A 6 -8.74 -20.00 26.07
CA ARG A 6 -9.14 -20.73 24.87
C ARG A 6 -10.64 -20.61 24.62
N GLU A 7 -11.44 -20.78 25.66
CA GLU A 7 -12.90 -20.70 25.63
C GLU A 7 -13.33 -19.26 25.32
N LEU A 8 -12.67 -18.27 25.93
CA LEU A 8 -12.90 -16.85 25.63
C LEU A 8 -12.62 -16.52 24.15
N PHE A 9 -11.50 -17.01 23.60
CA PHE A 9 -11.18 -16.77 22.20
C PHE A 9 -12.22 -17.43 21.27
N LYS A 10 -12.70 -18.63 21.61
CA LYS A 10 -13.75 -19.31 20.86
C LYS A 10 -15.04 -18.48 20.83
N GLN A 11 -15.47 -17.95 21.98
CA GLN A 11 -16.65 -17.08 22.08
C GLN A 11 -16.49 -15.83 21.21
N ILE A 12 -15.33 -15.16 21.26
CA ILE A 12 -15.06 -13.98 20.43
C ILE A 12 -15.12 -14.32 18.93
N CYS A 13 -14.61 -15.48 18.51
CA CYS A 13 -14.71 -15.91 17.12
C CYS A 13 -16.17 -16.14 16.70
N GLU A 14 -16.96 -16.82 17.55
CA GLU A 14 -18.38 -17.07 17.30
C GLU A 14 -19.18 -15.75 17.23
N GLU A 15 -18.96 -14.83 18.16
CA GLU A 15 -19.60 -13.50 18.18
C GLU A 15 -19.29 -12.66 16.93
N ARG A 16 -18.08 -12.81 16.37
CA ARG A 16 -17.63 -12.07 15.17
C ARG A 16 -17.90 -12.80 13.87
N GLY A 17 -18.54 -13.96 13.90
CA GLY A 17 -18.79 -14.79 12.71
C GLY A 17 -17.52 -15.35 12.07
N VAL A 18 -16.43 -15.49 12.83
CA VAL A 18 -15.15 -16.01 12.36
C VAL A 18 -15.08 -17.52 12.60
N THR A 19 -14.89 -18.31 11.54
CA THR A 19 -14.66 -19.75 11.68
C THR A 19 -13.20 -20.02 12.08
N HIS A 20 -12.98 -20.41 13.34
CA HIS A 20 -11.65 -20.75 13.85
C HIS A 20 -11.24 -22.17 13.44
N MET A 21 -10.44 -22.29 12.38
CA MET A 21 -9.82 -23.55 11.97
C MET A 21 -8.49 -23.79 12.69
N ARG A 22 -8.24 -25.04 13.11
CA ARG A 22 -7.00 -25.46 13.79
C ARG A 22 -6.27 -26.47 12.94
N THR A 23 -4.95 -26.37 12.89
CA THR A 23 -4.10 -27.39 12.27
C THR A 23 -4.03 -28.65 13.15
N PRO A 24 -4.05 -29.84 12.56
CA PRO A 24 -3.92 -31.07 13.33
C PRO A 24 -2.51 -31.16 13.99
N PRO A 25 -2.38 -31.89 15.11
CA PRO A 25 -1.09 -32.13 15.73
C PRO A 25 -0.10 -32.76 14.73
N TYR A 26 1.18 -32.41 14.85
CA TYR A 26 2.27 -32.93 14.02
C TYR A 26 2.14 -32.65 12.51
N HIS A 27 1.38 -31.62 12.13
CA HIS A 27 1.22 -31.22 10.73
C HIS A 27 1.54 -29.72 10.51
N PRO A 28 2.81 -29.30 10.70
CA PRO A 28 3.22 -27.90 10.57
C PRO A 28 3.00 -27.34 9.16
N GLN A 29 3.07 -28.19 8.13
CA GLN A 29 2.89 -27.79 6.73
C GLN A 29 1.53 -27.13 6.46
N SER A 30 0.47 -27.49 7.20
CA SER A 30 -0.85 -26.84 7.08
C SER A 30 -0.84 -25.37 7.51
N ASN A 31 0.15 -24.94 8.31
CA ASN A 31 0.35 -23.53 8.70
C ASN A 31 1.58 -22.90 8.02
N GLY A 32 2.10 -23.51 6.95
CA GLY A 32 3.36 -23.11 6.34
C GLY A 32 3.37 -21.67 5.80
N GLN A 33 2.21 -21.10 5.44
CA GLN A 33 2.13 -19.69 5.03
C GLN A 33 2.42 -18.74 6.21
N ALA A 34 1.87 -19.02 7.39
CA ALA A 34 2.13 -18.23 8.58
C ALA A 34 3.60 -18.34 9.00
N GLU A 35 4.18 -19.54 8.93
CA GLU A 35 5.59 -19.77 9.21
C GLU A 35 6.50 -18.98 8.25
N ARG A 36 6.25 -19.07 6.93
CA ARG A 36 6.98 -18.28 5.93
C ARG A 36 6.84 -16.78 6.16
N PHE A 37 5.64 -16.30 6.51
CA PHE A 37 5.43 -14.89 6.81
C PHE A 37 6.25 -14.43 8.02
N VAL A 38 6.27 -15.23 9.10
CA VAL A 38 7.10 -14.95 10.29
C VAL A 38 8.57 -14.87 9.92
N ASP A 39 9.07 -15.76 9.06
CA ASP A 39 10.45 -15.73 8.59
C ASP A 39 10.77 -14.48 7.77
N ILE A 40 9.87 -14.09 6.85
CA ILE A 40 10.00 -12.85 6.07
C ILE A 40 10.04 -11.64 7.00
N LEU A 41 9.14 -11.57 7.97
CA LEU A 41 9.08 -10.48 8.95
C LEU A 41 10.36 -10.40 9.78
N LYS A 42 10.86 -11.53 10.29
CA LYS A 42 12.12 -11.58 11.04
C LYS A 42 13.32 -11.10 10.21
N ARG A 43 13.40 -11.50 8.93
CA ARG A 43 14.44 -11.02 8.01
C ARG A 43 14.31 -9.52 7.75
N GLY A 44 13.10 -9.02 7.52
CA GLY A 44 12.83 -7.59 7.36
C GLY A 44 13.28 -6.77 8.57
N ILE A 45 12.92 -7.22 9.77
CA ILE A 45 13.38 -6.60 11.04
C ILE A 45 14.91 -6.64 11.14
N LYS A 46 15.55 -7.76 10.82
CA LYS A 46 17.02 -7.90 10.86
C LYS A 46 17.69 -6.92 9.90
N ASN A 47 17.17 -6.75 8.69
CA ASN A 47 17.72 -5.85 7.69
C ASN A 47 17.61 -4.37 8.13
N LEU A 48 16.51 -4.00 8.79
CA LEU A 48 16.29 -2.64 9.29
C LEU A 48 17.10 -2.28 10.52
N LYS A 49 17.54 -3.28 11.32
CA LYS A 49 18.47 -3.07 12.43
C LYS A 49 19.91 -2.73 12.00
N GLY A 50 20.18 -2.67 10.69
CA GLY A 50 21.48 -2.34 10.09
C GLY A 50 22.00 -0.93 10.34
N GLU A 51 21.24 -0.03 10.97
CA GLU A 51 21.68 1.31 11.35
C GLU A 51 21.24 1.64 12.80
N GLY A 52 22.03 1.22 13.78
CA GLY A 52 22.20 1.94 15.05
C GLY A 52 21.08 2.02 16.10
N SER A 53 19.91 1.37 15.97
CA SER A 53 18.87 1.43 17.02
C SER A 53 18.41 0.05 17.54
N PRO A 54 18.56 -0.25 18.84
CA PRO A 54 18.09 -1.49 19.47
C PRO A 54 16.62 -1.35 19.87
N THR A 55 15.73 -0.98 18.95
CA THR A 55 14.30 -0.93 19.31
C THR A 55 13.73 -2.35 19.27
N HIS A 56 13.36 -2.88 20.44
CA HIS A 56 12.76 -4.21 20.64
C HIS A 56 11.31 -4.31 20.11
N ARG A 57 10.78 -3.24 19.51
CA ARG A 57 9.43 -3.23 18.92
C ARG A 57 9.56 -3.25 17.39
N PRO A 58 8.81 -4.11 16.68
CA PRO A 58 8.67 -3.95 15.24
C PRO A 58 8.10 -2.56 14.98
N ASN A 59 8.92 -1.68 14.40
CA ASN A 59 8.47 -0.35 14.03
C ASN A 59 7.55 -0.46 12.80
N ARG A 60 6.69 0.54 12.59
CA ARG A 60 5.85 0.65 11.39
C ARG A 60 6.66 0.45 10.10
N ASP A 61 7.89 0.93 10.08
CA ASP A 61 8.83 0.78 8.96
C ASP A 61 9.12 -0.69 8.61
N CYS A 62 9.14 -1.60 9.60
CA CYS A 62 9.31 -3.04 9.36
C CYS A 62 8.11 -3.66 8.66
N LEU A 63 6.90 -3.24 9.03
CA LEU A 63 5.67 -3.68 8.38
C LEU A 63 5.59 -3.12 6.97
N ASP A 64 5.91 -1.83 6.80
CA ASP A 64 5.90 -1.16 5.50
C ASP A 64 6.91 -1.82 4.53
N ALA A 65 8.11 -2.19 5.00
CA ALA A 65 9.11 -2.89 4.20
C ALA A 65 8.63 -4.26 3.68
N VAL A 66 7.84 -5.00 4.45
CA VAL A 66 7.31 -6.31 4.03
C VAL A 66 6.05 -6.14 3.19
N LEU A 67 5.15 -5.23 3.55
CA LEU A 67 3.85 -5.07 2.92
C LEU A 67 3.89 -4.32 1.58
N LEU A 68 4.88 -3.44 1.39
CA LEU A 68 5.00 -2.58 0.21
C LEU A 68 6.07 -3.08 -0.78
N ALA A 69 6.93 -4.02 -0.37
CA ALA A 69 7.92 -4.61 -1.26
C ALA A 69 7.24 -5.44 -2.36
N PRO A 70 7.58 -5.24 -3.64
CA PRO A 70 7.15 -6.11 -4.72
C PRO A 70 7.65 -7.54 -4.50
N ASP A 71 6.78 -8.53 -4.67
CA ASP A 71 7.13 -9.95 -4.60
C ASP A 71 6.98 -10.60 -5.99
N ALA A 72 8.03 -11.29 -6.43
CA ALA A 72 8.01 -12.05 -7.68
C ALA A 72 6.92 -13.14 -7.68
N ALA A 73 6.67 -13.76 -6.53
CA ALA A 73 5.59 -14.74 -6.37
C ALA A 73 4.19 -14.12 -6.54
N LEU A 74 4.07 -12.81 -6.32
CA LEU A 74 2.84 -12.04 -6.46
C LEU A 74 2.78 -11.25 -7.79
N GLN A 75 3.46 -11.73 -8.83
CA GLN A 75 3.50 -11.06 -10.15
C GLN A 75 4.04 -9.62 -10.06
N ALA A 76 5.08 -9.42 -9.24
CA ALA A 76 5.68 -8.12 -8.93
C ALA A 76 4.71 -7.11 -8.26
N LYS A 77 3.60 -7.59 -7.69
CA LYS A 77 2.75 -6.81 -6.80
C LYS A 77 3.21 -6.96 -5.37
N SER A 78 2.94 -5.95 -4.56
CA SER A 78 3.16 -6.00 -3.12
C SER A 78 2.02 -6.73 -2.40
N PRO A 79 2.26 -7.33 -1.22
CA PRO A 79 1.20 -7.94 -0.41
C PRO A 79 0.03 -6.99 -0.12
N ALA A 80 0.32 -5.70 0.16
CA ALA A 80 -0.71 -4.70 0.39
C ALA A 80 -1.55 -4.42 -0.86
N GLU A 81 -0.94 -4.42 -2.05
CA GLU A 81 -1.65 -4.27 -3.32
C GLU A 81 -2.60 -5.43 -3.59
N VAL A 82 -2.13 -6.66 -3.37
CA VAL A 82 -2.96 -7.85 -3.53
C VAL A 82 -4.12 -7.85 -2.53
N PHE A 83 -3.86 -7.46 -1.27
CA PHE A 83 -4.87 -7.39 -0.23
C PHE A 83 -5.92 -6.30 -0.47
N LEU A 84 -5.51 -5.10 -0.88
CA LEU A 84 -6.40 -3.95 -1.05
C LEU A 84 -6.96 -3.80 -2.47
N GLY A 85 -6.45 -4.57 -3.44
CA GLY A 85 -6.79 -4.45 -4.85
C GLY A 85 -6.31 -3.14 -5.50
N ARG A 86 -5.48 -2.34 -4.81
CA ARG A 86 -4.96 -1.06 -5.29
C ARG A 86 -3.56 -0.78 -4.78
N ARG A 87 -2.80 0.02 -5.52
CA ARG A 87 -1.48 0.51 -5.09
C ARG A 87 -1.61 1.55 -3.99
N LEU A 88 -1.00 1.27 -2.84
CA LEU A 88 -0.88 2.24 -1.75
C LEU A 88 0.04 3.38 -2.18
N GLN A 89 -0.42 4.62 -1.96
CA GLN A 89 0.39 5.81 -2.16
C GLN A 89 1.31 5.98 -0.96
N THR A 90 2.61 5.97 -1.20
CA THR A 90 3.68 6.16 -0.22
C THR A 90 4.37 7.50 -0.47
N ARG A 91 5.22 7.95 0.46
CA ARG A 91 6.04 9.15 0.21
C ARG A 91 6.93 8.99 -1.03
N LEU A 92 7.43 7.77 -1.27
CA LEU A 92 8.24 7.47 -2.45
C LEU A 92 7.41 7.49 -3.75
N SER A 93 6.14 7.07 -3.71
CA SER A 93 5.28 7.15 -4.91
C SER A 93 4.96 8.59 -5.31
N MET A 94 5.00 9.54 -4.38
CA MET A 94 4.86 10.97 -4.68
C MET A 94 6.09 11.56 -5.39
N LEU A 95 7.25 10.92 -5.29
CA LEU A 95 8.48 11.36 -5.98
C LEU A 95 8.54 10.89 -7.42
N VAL A 96 7.75 9.85 -7.77
CA VAL A 96 7.66 9.38 -9.16
C VAL A 96 6.69 10.31 -9.89
N PRO A 97 7.11 10.98 -10.98
CA PRO A 97 6.20 11.79 -11.77
C PRO A 97 5.03 10.90 -12.20
N ALA A 98 3.80 11.39 -12.00
CA ALA A 98 2.60 10.65 -12.36
C ALA A 98 2.76 10.18 -13.81
N GLN A 99 2.84 8.87 -14.01
CA GLN A 99 2.76 8.33 -15.36
C GLN A 99 1.39 8.76 -15.87
N VAL A 100 1.37 9.62 -16.88
CA VAL A 100 0.17 10.00 -17.59
C VAL A 100 -0.35 8.70 -18.20
N GLN A 101 -1.28 8.06 -17.49
CA GLN A 101 -2.07 7.00 -18.08
C GLN A 101 -2.70 7.63 -19.32
N GLN A 102 -2.56 6.99 -20.47
CA GLN A 102 -3.19 7.49 -21.68
C GLN A 102 -4.68 7.62 -21.37
N GLU A 103 -5.13 8.88 -21.26
CA GLU A 103 -6.53 9.18 -20.99
C GLU A 103 -7.35 8.54 -22.12
N PRO A 104 -8.42 7.78 -21.80
CA PRO A 104 -9.33 7.33 -22.84
C PRO A 104 -9.82 8.57 -23.60
N GLY A 105 -9.86 8.53 -24.95
CA GLY A 105 -10.03 9.73 -25.78
C GLY A 105 -11.20 10.64 -25.38
N PHE A 106 -12.27 10.04 -24.87
CA PHE A 106 -13.45 10.72 -24.34
C PHE A 106 -13.16 11.66 -23.14
N ALA A 107 -12.23 11.27 -22.26
CA ALA A 107 -11.83 12.08 -21.10
C ALA A 107 -11.01 13.31 -21.50
N ALA A 108 -10.20 13.18 -22.56
CA ALA A 108 -9.46 14.30 -23.13
C ALA A 108 -10.39 15.37 -23.72
N ASP A 109 -11.45 14.95 -24.41
CA ASP A 109 -12.43 15.87 -24.99
C ASP A 109 -13.27 16.56 -23.92
N HIS A 110 -13.71 15.83 -22.89
CA HIS A 110 -14.41 16.42 -21.74
C HIS A 110 -13.55 17.47 -21.04
N ARG A 111 -12.25 17.19 -20.81
CA ARG A 111 -11.32 18.15 -20.20
C ARG A 111 -11.19 19.43 -21.01
N LYS A 112 -11.07 19.35 -22.34
CA LYS A 112 -11.04 20.52 -23.23
C LYS A 112 -12.33 21.32 -23.13
N GLN A 113 -13.48 20.66 -23.04
CA GLN A 113 -14.78 21.32 -22.92
C GLN A 113 -14.94 22.08 -21.60
N VAL A 114 -14.52 21.46 -20.48
CA VAL A 114 -14.50 22.08 -19.15
C VAL A 114 -13.54 23.26 -19.11
N GLU A 115 -12.34 23.11 -19.68
CA GLU A 115 -11.34 24.18 -19.77
C GLU A 115 -11.87 25.36 -20.61
N ALA A 116 -12.49 25.09 -21.76
CA ALA A 116 -13.12 26.12 -22.59
C ALA A 116 -14.30 26.81 -21.88
N GLN A 117 -15.08 26.09 -21.08
CA GLN A 117 -16.16 26.68 -20.28
C GLN A 117 -15.60 27.59 -19.18
N PHE A 118 -14.56 27.14 -18.48
CA PHE A 118 -13.89 27.92 -17.45
C PHE A 118 -13.28 29.20 -18.01
N ASN A 119 -12.51 29.09 -19.10
CA ASN A 119 -11.85 30.23 -19.75
C ASN A 119 -12.86 31.27 -20.26
N ARG A 120 -14.01 30.82 -20.80
CA ARG A 120 -15.11 31.70 -21.20
C ARG A 120 -15.72 32.45 -20.03
N ARG A 121 -15.92 31.79 -18.89
CA ARG A 121 -16.59 32.39 -17.72
C ARG A 121 -15.68 33.34 -16.94
N HIS A 122 -14.38 33.03 -16.86
CA HIS A 122 -13.44 33.74 -16.01
C HIS A 122 -12.49 34.69 -16.77
N GLY A 123 -12.65 34.81 -18.09
CA GLY A 123 -11.85 35.73 -18.91
C GLY A 123 -10.36 35.41 -18.89
N ALA A 124 -10.00 34.13 -18.76
CA ALA A 124 -8.61 33.69 -18.71
C ALA A 124 -7.92 34.05 -20.04
N ARG A 125 -6.90 34.90 -19.96
CA ARG A 125 -6.08 35.28 -21.13
C ARG A 125 -4.94 34.29 -21.27
N CYS A 126 -4.78 33.72 -22.47
CA CYS A 126 -3.60 32.91 -22.79
C CYS A 126 -2.36 33.80 -22.66
N ARG A 127 -1.46 33.47 -21.72
CA ARG A 127 -0.16 34.12 -21.61
C ARG A 127 0.84 33.24 -22.33
N GLU A 128 1.17 33.61 -23.56
CA GLU A 128 2.30 33.03 -24.25
C GLU A 128 3.58 33.58 -23.62
N PHE A 129 4.39 32.69 -23.05
CA PHE A 129 5.69 33.05 -22.53
C PHE A 129 6.67 33.11 -23.71
N SER A 130 6.88 34.31 -24.27
CA SER A 130 8.01 34.56 -25.15
C SER A 130 9.26 34.74 -24.28
N SER A 131 10.24 33.86 -24.48
CA SER A 131 11.55 33.92 -23.80
C SER A 131 12.39 35.14 -24.16
N GLU A 132 11.94 36.01 -25.07
CA GLU A 132 12.72 37.13 -25.60
C GLU A 132 12.51 38.47 -24.89
N THR A 133 11.56 38.62 -23.97
CA THR A 133 11.39 39.90 -23.27
C THR A 133 12.01 39.89 -21.88
N LYS A 134 13.34 39.98 -21.83
CA LYS A 134 14.03 40.50 -20.64
C LYS A 134 13.94 42.03 -20.66
N ARG A 135 13.15 42.61 -19.76
CA ARG A 135 13.36 43.99 -19.32
C ARG A 135 13.15 44.04 -17.81
N TRP A 136 14.21 44.46 -17.12
CA TRP A 136 14.31 44.67 -15.69
C TRP A 136 13.31 45.73 -15.20
#